data_AF-A0A7C2FUE9-F1
#
_entry.id   AF-A0A7C2FUE9-F1
#
_cell.length_a   1.000
_cell.length_b   1.000
_cell.length_c   1.000
_cell.angle_alpha   90.00
_cell.angle_beta   90.00
_cell.angle_gamma   90.00
#
_symmetry.space_group_name_H-M   'P 1'
#
loop_
_entity.id
_entity.type
_entity.pdbx_description
1 polymer ?
#
loop_
_entity_poly.entity_id
_entity_poly.type
_entity_poly.pdbx_seq_one_letter_code
_entity_poly.pdbx_strand_id
1 'polypeptide(L)'
;MMGLAAVLASAEAPTLSEAGVTRLIATARSEVLLEMEVFDDRPIAEGYRIAVVERGSTGYILTRADTAEIGASYLPWASLLPRTGARLLAYTRGDYVVVDRRVAVIRERRMGLPVYRLEEGAKVGALVRQFLEAYAVARPYSVEGLVRRTVERHMGR
;
A
#
# COMPACT_ATOMS: atom_id res chain seq x y z
N MET A 1 24.51 17.69 -40.74
CA MET A 1 24.63 17.28 -39.32
C MET A 1 24.15 18.43 -38.45
N MET A 2 22.94 18.33 -37.89
CA MET A 2 22.49 18.95 -36.63
C MET A 2 20.98 18.76 -36.55
N GLY A 3 20.46 18.35 -35.39
CA GLY A 3 19.03 18.38 -35.10
C GLY A 3 18.32 17.04 -34.86
N LEU A 4 19.04 15.99 -34.43
CA LEU A 4 18.40 14.80 -33.81
C LEU A 4 18.88 14.64 -32.37
N ALA A 5 18.94 15.74 -31.62
CA ALA A 5 18.77 15.67 -30.17
C ALA A 5 17.30 15.31 -29.95
N ALA A 6 17.03 14.01 -30.13
CA ALA A 6 15.78 13.39 -29.78
C ALA A 6 15.38 13.95 -28.43
N VAL A 7 14.22 14.60 -28.43
CA VAL A 7 13.42 14.95 -27.27
C VAL A 7 13.39 13.69 -26.40
N LEU A 8 14.32 13.59 -25.46
CA LEU A 8 14.24 12.73 -24.30
C LEU A 8 13.16 13.36 -23.42
N ALA A 9 11.92 13.32 -23.91
CA ALA A 9 10.77 13.35 -23.06
C ALA A 9 10.94 12.10 -22.20
N SER A 10 11.50 12.29 -21.01
CA SER A 10 11.19 11.45 -19.87
C SER A 10 9.67 11.41 -19.81
N ALA A 11 9.07 10.38 -20.40
CA ALA A 11 7.64 10.16 -20.33
C ALA A 11 7.33 9.99 -18.85
N GLU A 12 6.90 11.09 -18.22
CA GLU A 12 6.54 11.10 -16.82
C GLU A 12 5.43 10.06 -16.67
N ALA A 13 5.63 9.08 -15.79
CA ALA A 13 4.69 7.97 -15.65
C ALA A 13 3.28 8.54 -15.39
N PRO A 14 2.23 7.99 -16.02
CA PRO A 14 0.91 8.60 -15.98
C PRO A 14 0.43 8.76 -14.54
N THR A 15 -0.09 9.95 -14.22
CA THR A 15 -0.64 10.24 -12.90
C THR A 15 -2.11 9.85 -12.83
N LEU A 16 -2.54 9.36 -11.67
CA LEU A 16 -3.93 8.96 -11.42
C LEU A 16 -4.63 9.96 -10.51
N SER A 17 -5.92 10.18 -10.76
CA SER A 17 -6.82 10.81 -9.78
C SER A 17 -7.13 9.86 -8.64
N GLU A 18 -7.58 10.37 -7.49
CA GLU A 18 -8.04 9.55 -6.35
C GLU A 18 -9.06 8.48 -6.78
N ALA A 19 -10.07 8.87 -7.56
CA ALA A 19 -11.07 7.95 -8.09
C ALA A 19 -10.48 6.94 -9.08
N GLY A 20 -9.40 7.31 -9.79
CA GLY A 20 -8.63 6.40 -10.63
C GLY A 20 -7.92 5.33 -9.80
N VAL A 21 -7.27 5.72 -8.70
CA VAL A 21 -6.60 4.81 -7.76
C VAL A 21 -7.57 3.80 -7.17
N THR A 22 -8.68 4.28 -6.60
CA THR A 22 -9.70 3.39 -6.00
C THR A 22 -10.22 2.39 -7.02
N ARG A 23 -10.58 2.85 -8.22
CA ARG A 23 -11.09 1.98 -9.29
C ARG A 23 -10.06 0.94 -9.72
N LEU A 24 -8.80 1.34 -9.88
CA LEU A 24 -7.72 0.45 -10.30
C LEU A 24 -7.50 -0.68 -9.29
N ILE A 25 -7.35 -0.34 -8.00
CA ILE A 25 -7.13 -1.35 -6.95
C ILE A 25 -8.34 -2.28 -6.84
N ALA A 26 -9.56 -1.73 -6.91
CA ALA A 26 -10.81 -2.50 -6.90
C ALA A 26 -10.95 -3.50 -8.07
N THR A 27 -10.11 -3.41 -9.11
CA THR A 27 -10.12 -4.40 -10.21
C THR A 27 -9.39 -5.70 -9.87
N ALA A 28 -8.63 -5.75 -8.77
CA ALA A 28 -7.84 -6.93 -8.40
C ALA A 28 -8.69 -8.21 -8.41
N ARG A 29 -8.12 -9.28 -8.98
CA ARG A 29 -8.75 -10.60 -9.05
C ARG A 29 -8.01 -11.67 -8.26
N SER A 30 -6.72 -11.47 -8.03
CA SER A 30 -5.84 -12.44 -7.37
C SER A 30 -5.35 -11.88 -6.05
N GLU A 31 -4.62 -10.76 -6.10
CA GLU A 31 -4.00 -10.20 -4.90
C GLU A 31 -3.73 -8.69 -4.98
N VAL A 32 -3.65 -8.09 -3.79
CA VAL A 32 -3.22 -6.71 -3.59
C VAL A 32 -2.05 -6.71 -2.60
N LEU A 33 -0.90 -6.19 -3.02
CA LEU A 33 0.28 -6.02 -2.17
C LEU A 33 0.41 -4.54 -1.80
N LEU A 34 0.32 -4.20 -0.52
CA LEU A 34 0.36 -2.82 -0.03
C LEU A 34 1.55 -2.63 0.90
N GLU A 35 2.49 -1.75 0.55
CA GLU A 35 3.56 -1.31 1.45
C GLU A 35 3.44 0.21 1.63
N MET A 36 3.28 0.68 2.87
CA MET A 36 3.15 2.11 3.16
C MET A 36 3.77 2.47 4.50
N GLU A 37 4.52 3.57 4.55
CA GLU A 37 5.05 4.13 5.80
C GLU A 37 3.91 4.38 6.80
N VAL A 38 2.85 5.05 6.34
CA VAL A 38 1.59 5.21 7.07
C VAL A 38 0.47 4.78 6.13
N PHE A 39 -0.33 3.79 6.53
CA PHE A 39 -1.51 3.42 5.78
C PHE A 39 -2.69 4.36 6.12
N ASP A 40 -2.62 5.61 5.65
CA ASP A 40 -3.58 6.71 5.93
C ASP A 40 -4.29 7.22 4.67
N ASP A 41 -4.16 6.51 3.55
CA ASP A 41 -4.66 6.95 2.25
C ASP A 41 -6.07 6.42 1.97
N ARG A 42 -7.06 7.31 1.97
CA ARG A 42 -8.47 6.93 1.75
C ARG A 42 -8.70 6.28 0.37
N PRO A 43 -8.21 6.82 -0.76
CA PRO A 43 -8.37 6.18 -2.07
C PRO A 43 -7.84 4.76 -2.13
N ILE A 44 -6.65 4.52 -1.56
CA ILE A 44 -6.05 3.19 -1.48
C ILE A 44 -6.85 2.27 -0.55
N ALA A 45 -7.23 2.73 0.65
CA ALA A 45 -7.96 1.93 1.62
C ALA A 45 -9.30 1.44 1.09
N GLU A 46 -10.05 2.32 0.39
CA GLU A 46 -11.33 1.95 -0.21
C GLU A 46 -11.15 0.97 -1.37
N GLY A 47 -10.15 1.18 -2.22
CA GLY A 47 -9.84 0.26 -3.32
C GLY A 47 -9.47 -1.13 -2.79
N TYR A 48 -8.63 -1.17 -1.74
CA TYR A 48 -8.22 -2.40 -1.06
C TYR A 48 -9.44 -3.14 -0.48
N ARG A 49 -10.35 -2.42 0.19
CA ARG A 49 -11.59 -2.97 0.73
C ARG A 49 -12.42 -3.67 -0.33
N ILE A 50 -12.68 -3.00 -1.44
CA ILE A 50 -13.49 -3.54 -2.54
C ILE A 50 -12.82 -4.79 -3.12
N ALA A 51 -11.51 -4.72 -3.38
CA ALA A 51 -10.73 -5.84 -3.90
C ALA A 51 -10.84 -7.10 -3.01
N VAL A 52 -10.68 -6.92 -1.70
CA VAL A 52 -10.62 -8.04 -0.75
C VAL A 52 -12.01 -8.56 -0.38
N VAL A 53 -12.94 -7.66 -0.05
CA VAL A 53 -14.27 -8.00 0.46
C VAL A 53 -15.22 -8.38 -0.67
N GLU A 54 -15.30 -7.55 -1.71
CA GLU A 54 -16.31 -7.69 -2.77
C GLU A 54 -15.81 -8.54 -3.94
N ARG A 55 -14.50 -8.51 -4.24
CA ARG A 55 -13.90 -9.28 -5.35
C ARG A 55 -13.19 -10.55 -4.90
N GLY A 56 -12.97 -10.71 -3.61
CA GLY A 56 -12.37 -11.90 -3.02
C GLY A 56 -10.88 -12.09 -3.29
N SER A 57 -10.17 -11.02 -3.65
CA SER A 57 -8.71 -11.03 -3.74
C SER A 57 -8.07 -11.27 -2.38
N THR A 58 -6.83 -11.78 -2.39
CA THR A 58 -6.02 -11.88 -1.17
C THR A 58 -5.27 -10.57 -0.94
N GLY A 59 -5.34 -10.04 0.26
CA GLY A 59 -4.70 -8.77 0.61
C GLY A 59 -3.48 -8.97 1.49
N TYR A 60 -2.38 -8.28 1.18
CA TYR A 60 -1.16 -8.30 1.98
C TYR A 60 -0.74 -6.88 2.30
N ILE A 61 -0.52 -6.61 3.59
CA ILE A 61 -0.15 -5.28 4.07
C ILE A 61 1.19 -5.32 4.78
N LEU A 62 2.08 -4.40 4.41
CA LEU A 62 3.29 -4.03 5.11
C LEU A 62 3.22 -2.57 5.51
N THR A 63 3.41 -2.28 6.79
CA THR A 63 3.50 -0.90 7.26
C THR A 63 4.49 -0.75 8.40
N ARG A 64 4.89 0.49 8.71
CA ARG A 64 5.88 0.76 9.75
C ARG A 64 5.25 0.52 11.14
N ALA A 65 6.02 -0.12 12.03
CA ALA A 65 5.51 -0.56 13.32
C ALA A 65 5.10 0.59 14.26
N ASP A 66 5.76 1.74 14.14
CA ASP A 66 5.53 2.96 14.94
C ASP A 66 4.36 3.82 14.44
N THR A 67 3.90 3.62 13.20
CA THR A 67 2.77 4.34 12.59
C THR A 67 1.50 3.50 12.50
N ALA A 68 1.63 2.17 12.61
CA ALA A 68 0.56 1.19 12.47
C ALA A 68 -0.73 1.52 13.23
N GLU A 69 -0.61 2.15 14.41
CA GLU A 69 -1.73 2.38 15.35
C GLU A 69 -1.97 3.87 15.62
N ILE A 70 -1.45 4.79 14.80
CA ILE A 70 -1.82 6.20 14.90
C ILE A 70 -3.28 6.39 14.49
N GLY A 71 -3.96 7.42 15.01
CA GLY A 71 -5.41 7.61 14.80
C GLY A 71 -5.86 7.72 13.33
N ALA A 72 -4.96 8.08 12.41
CA ALA A 72 -5.24 8.15 10.98
C ALA A 72 -5.01 6.82 10.22
N SER A 73 -4.45 5.79 10.87
CA SER A 73 -4.10 4.54 10.22
C SER A 73 -5.32 3.67 9.96
N TYR A 74 -5.46 3.22 8.71
CA TYR A 74 -6.43 2.22 8.29
C TYR A 74 -6.00 0.78 8.60
N LEU A 75 -4.75 0.55 9.04
CA LEU A 75 -4.24 -0.80 9.31
C LEU A 75 -5.11 -1.59 10.30
N PRO A 76 -5.54 -1.06 11.47
CA PRO A 76 -6.28 -1.85 12.44
C PRO A 76 -7.56 -2.43 11.83
N TRP A 77 -8.32 -1.62 11.10
CA TRP A 77 -9.53 -2.05 10.41
C TRP A 77 -9.22 -2.99 9.24
N ALA A 78 -8.27 -2.62 8.36
CA ALA A 78 -7.97 -3.40 7.17
C ALA A 78 -7.45 -4.80 7.52
N SER A 79 -6.73 -4.94 8.63
CA SER A 79 -6.22 -6.23 9.12
C SER A 79 -7.32 -7.23 9.53
N LEU A 80 -8.54 -6.75 9.79
CA LEU A 80 -9.70 -7.59 10.15
C LEU A 80 -10.46 -8.08 8.92
N LEU A 81 -10.13 -7.58 7.72
CA LEU A 81 -10.79 -8.01 6.49
C LEU A 81 -10.43 -9.47 6.17
N PRO A 82 -11.38 -10.24 5.59
CA PRO A 82 -11.13 -11.63 5.22
C PRO A 82 -9.95 -11.74 4.26
N ARG A 83 -9.17 -12.83 4.31
CA ARG A 83 -8.02 -13.05 3.40
C ARG A 83 -6.97 -11.91 3.43
N THR A 84 -6.88 -11.18 4.54
CA THR A 84 -5.83 -10.18 4.74
C THR A 84 -4.72 -10.69 5.64
N GLY A 85 -3.48 -10.56 5.20
CA GLY A 85 -2.29 -10.78 6.01
C GLY A 85 -1.53 -9.47 6.24
N ALA A 86 -1.65 -8.89 7.43
CA ALA A 86 -0.95 -7.67 7.82
C ALA A 86 0.33 -7.97 8.61
N ARG A 87 1.43 -7.29 8.26
CA ARG A 87 2.71 -7.38 8.96
C ARG A 87 3.38 -6.01 9.11
N LEU A 88 4.30 -5.94 10.06
CA LEU A 88 4.98 -4.72 10.48
C LEU A 88 6.47 -4.77 10.14
N LEU A 89 6.98 -3.64 9.66
CA LEU A 89 8.38 -3.39 9.36
C LEU A 89 8.97 -2.32 10.29
N ALA A 90 10.29 -2.32 10.43
CA ALA A 90 11.02 -1.22 11.07
C ALA A 90 11.09 0.02 10.17
N TYR A 91 11.18 -0.19 8.85
CA TYR A 91 11.20 0.84 7.81
C TYR A 91 10.55 0.30 6.54
N THR A 92 9.86 1.17 5.81
CA THR A 92 9.31 0.87 4.48
C THR A 92 10.23 1.44 3.40
N ARG A 93 10.17 0.85 2.20
CA ARG A 93 10.94 1.29 1.01
C ARG A 93 10.22 2.37 0.21
N GLY A 94 8.93 2.52 0.44
CA GLY A 94 8.09 3.52 -0.18
C GLY A 94 6.61 3.26 0.10
N ASP A 95 5.78 4.12 -0.46
CA ASP A 95 4.33 3.99 -0.42
C ASP A 95 3.82 3.52 -1.78
N TYR A 96 3.40 2.27 -1.86
CA TYR A 96 2.89 1.71 -3.09
C TYR A 96 1.87 0.59 -2.87
N VAL A 97 1.09 0.35 -3.92
CA VAL A 97 0.17 -0.78 -4.02
C VAL A 97 0.40 -1.48 -5.34
N VAL A 98 0.61 -2.79 -5.32
CA VAL A 98 0.65 -3.64 -6.51
C VAL A 98 -0.65 -4.41 -6.64
N VAL A 99 -1.24 -4.37 -7.84
CA VAL A 99 -2.47 -5.09 -8.19
C VAL A 99 -2.12 -6.24 -9.13
N ASP A 100 -2.46 -7.47 -8.71
CA ASP A 100 -2.29 -8.70 -9.47
C ASP A 100 -0.87 -8.91 -10.06
N ARG A 101 0.16 -8.34 -9.42
CA ARG A 101 1.57 -8.31 -9.89
C ARG A 101 1.78 -7.69 -11.28
N ARG A 102 0.81 -6.92 -11.78
CA ARG A 102 0.81 -6.37 -13.15
C ARG A 102 1.03 -4.89 -13.19
N VAL A 103 0.37 -4.17 -12.29
CA VAL A 103 0.40 -2.72 -12.23
C VAL A 103 0.66 -2.29 -10.79
N ALA A 104 1.36 -1.17 -10.63
CA ALA A 104 1.59 -0.57 -9.32
C ALA A 104 1.15 0.89 -9.32
N VAL A 105 0.60 1.32 -8.19
CA VAL A 105 0.37 2.72 -7.87
C VAL A 105 1.42 3.14 -6.86
N ILE A 106 2.24 4.13 -7.19
CA ILE A 106 3.21 4.75 -6.29
C ILE A 106 2.59 6.04 -5.75
N ARG A 107 2.52 6.17 -4.43
CA ARG A 107 2.10 7.41 -3.77
C ARG A 107 3.33 8.23 -3.42
N GLU A 108 3.42 9.41 -4.01
CA GLU A 108 4.40 10.44 -3.67
C GLU A 108 3.71 11.59 -2.94
N ARG A 109 4.48 12.40 -2.19
CA ARG A 109 4.01 13.67 -1.66
C ARG A 109 4.67 14.81 -2.43
N ARG A 110 3.87 15.65 -3.10
CA ARG A 110 4.33 16.88 -3.76
C ARG A 110 3.60 18.06 -3.14
N MET A 111 4.36 18.99 -2.55
CA MET A 111 3.81 20.16 -1.83
C MET A 111 2.77 19.79 -0.76
N GLY A 112 2.98 18.66 -0.06
CA GLY A 112 2.07 18.17 0.98
C GLY A 112 0.82 17.43 0.47
N LEU A 113 0.61 17.35 -0.85
CA LEU A 113 -0.51 16.65 -1.45
C LEU A 113 -0.08 15.29 -2.02
N PRO A 114 -0.94 14.26 -1.97
CA PRO A 114 -0.64 12.97 -2.57
C PRO A 114 -0.68 13.08 -4.10
N VAL A 115 0.33 12.50 -4.75
CA VAL A 115 0.39 12.31 -6.20
C VAL A 115 0.58 10.83 -6.47
N TYR A 116 -0.28 10.28 -7.32
CA TYR A 116 -0.29 8.86 -7.63
C TYR A 116 0.30 8.62 -9.01
N ARG A 117 1.39 7.87 -9.10
CA ARG A 117 1.97 7.44 -10.37
C ARG A 117 1.61 5.99 -10.66
N LEU A 118 1.21 5.72 -11.89
CA LEU A 118 1.03 4.36 -12.38
C LEU A 118 2.34 3.82 -12.93
N GLU A 119 2.71 2.61 -12.54
CA GLU A 119 3.89 1.90 -13.00
C GLU A 119 3.54 0.50 -13.51
N GLU A 120 4.26 0.04 -14.52
CA GLU A 120 4.05 -1.25 -15.19
C GLU A 120 5.39 -1.95 -15.51
N GLY A 121 5.31 -3.20 -15.96
CA GLY A 121 6.46 -3.94 -16.49
C GLY A 121 7.55 -4.26 -15.45
N ALA A 122 8.82 -4.04 -15.82
CA ALA A 122 9.97 -4.50 -15.03
C ALA A 122 10.02 -3.91 -13.60
N LYS A 123 9.53 -2.67 -13.43
CA LYS A 123 9.47 -2.01 -12.11
C LYS A 123 8.48 -2.71 -11.18
N VAL A 124 7.31 -3.10 -11.67
CA VAL A 124 6.34 -3.86 -10.88
C VAL A 124 6.94 -5.18 -10.41
N GLY A 125 7.66 -5.88 -11.30
CA GLY A 125 8.37 -7.10 -10.94
C GLY A 125 9.43 -6.89 -9.83
N ALA A 126 10.13 -5.75 -9.84
CA ALA A 126 11.07 -5.39 -8.78
C ALA A 126 10.36 -5.12 -7.45
N LEU A 127 9.26 -4.35 -7.47
CA LEU A 127 8.45 -4.07 -6.28
C LEU A 127 7.88 -5.35 -5.66
N VAL A 128 7.35 -6.26 -6.48
CA VAL A 128 6.83 -7.55 -6.01
C VAL A 128 7.90 -8.36 -5.31
N ARG A 129 9.12 -8.48 -5.88
CA ARG A 129 10.21 -9.22 -5.25
C ARG A 129 10.59 -8.60 -3.90
N GLN A 130 10.78 -7.29 -3.86
CA GLN A 130 11.11 -6.56 -2.64
C GLN A 130 10.02 -6.73 -1.57
N PHE A 131 8.76 -6.66 -1.98
CA PHE A 131 7.62 -6.87 -1.09
C PHE A 131 7.66 -8.28 -0.48
N LEU A 132 7.82 -9.32 -1.29
CA LEU A 132 7.82 -10.71 -0.81
C LEU A 132 8.99 -11.00 0.14
N GLU A 133 10.18 -10.51 -0.18
CA GLU A 133 11.35 -10.61 0.68
C GLU A 133 11.12 -9.94 2.04
N ALA A 134 10.55 -8.72 2.04
CA ALA A 134 10.21 -8.01 3.25
C ALA A 134 9.10 -8.71 4.04
N TYR A 135 8.07 -9.19 3.35
CA TYR A 135 6.93 -9.86 3.96
C TYR A 135 7.34 -11.13 4.70
N ALA A 136 8.25 -11.92 4.12
CA ALA A 136 8.73 -13.16 4.71
C ALA A 136 9.34 -12.96 6.11
N VAL A 137 10.06 -11.86 6.32
CA VAL A 137 10.76 -11.56 7.59
C VAL A 137 10.01 -10.58 8.50
N ALA A 138 8.96 -9.93 8.00
CA ALA A 138 8.17 -8.95 8.76
C ALA A 138 7.41 -9.59 9.93
N ARG A 139 7.24 -8.83 11.01
CA ARG A 139 6.52 -9.29 12.21
C ARG A 139 5.01 -9.30 11.94
N PRO A 140 4.28 -10.39 12.24
CA PRO A 140 2.82 -10.39 12.14
C PRO A 140 2.16 -9.27 12.96
N TYR A 141 1.17 -8.61 12.37
CA TYR A 141 0.31 -7.67 13.08
C TYR A 141 -0.87 -8.42 13.73
N SER A 142 -1.23 -8.05 14.96
CA SER A 142 -2.42 -8.56 15.64
C SER A 142 -3.12 -7.45 16.40
N VAL A 143 -4.43 -7.32 16.15
CA VAL A 143 -5.31 -6.36 16.82
C VAL A 143 -5.52 -6.73 18.30
N GLU A 144 -5.42 -8.01 18.68
CA GLU A 144 -5.52 -8.40 20.10
C GLU A 144 -4.43 -7.73 20.95
N GLY A 145 -3.24 -7.56 20.39
CA GLY A 145 -2.16 -6.82 21.03
C GLY A 145 -2.50 -5.34 21.26
N LEU A 146 -3.20 -4.72 20.31
CA LEU A 146 -3.69 -3.33 20.42
C LEU A 146 -4.75 -3.22 21.52
N VAL A 147 -5.74 -4.12 21.53
CA VAL A 147 -6.80 -4.14 22.55
C VAL A 147 -6.20 -4.29 23.94
N ARG A 148 -5.31 -5.28 24.13
CA ARG A 148 -4.64 -5.50 25.43
C ARG A 148 -3.88 -4.27 25.91
N ARG A 149 -3.02 -3.67 25.06
CA ARG A 149 -2.26 -2.46 25.43
C ARG A 149 -3.15 -1.25 25.72
N THR A 150 -4.31 -1.18 25.08
CA THR A 150 -5.27 -0.10 25.31
C THR A 150 -5.96 -0.28 26.65
N VAL A 151 -6.37 -1.51 26.99
CA VAL A 151 -6.94 -1.87 28.28
C VAL A 151 -5.93 -1.65 29.40
N GLU A 152 -4.68 -2.12 29.27
CA GLU A 152 -3.61 -1.89 30.25
C GLU A 152 -3.37 -0.39 30.52
N ARG A 153 -3.42 0.45 29.47
CA ARG A 153 -3.28 1.90 29.61
C ARG A 153 -4.46 2.57 30.34
N HIS A 154 -5.67 2.04 30.18
CA HIS A 154 -6.89 2.60 30.78
C HIS A 154 -7.19 2.03 32.17
N MET A 155 -6.76 0.81 32.47
CA MET A 155 -6.93 0.16 33.78
C MET A 155 -5.72 0.30 34.71
N GLY A 156 -4.57 0.75 34.20
CA GLY A 156 -3.39 1.09 35.00
C GLY A 156 -3.36 2.54 35.51
N ARG A 157 -4.50 3.25 35.45
CA ARG A 157 -4.77 4.54 36.08
C ARG A 157 -5.89 4.37 37.10
#